data_AF-A0A7C0YM34-F1
#
_entry.id   AF-A0A7C0YM34-F1
#
_cell.length_a   1.000
_cell.length_b   1.000
_cell.length_c   1.000
_cell.angle_alpha   90.00
_cell.angle_beta   90.00
_cell.angle_gamma   90.00
#
_symmetry.space_group_name_H-M   'P 1'
#
loop_
_entity.id
_entity.type
_entity.pdbx_description
1 polymer ?
#
loop_
_entity_poly.entity_id
_entity_poly.type
_entity_poly.pdbx_seq_one_letter_code
_entity_poly.pdbx_strand_id
1 'polypeptide(L)'
;MKAPYLGRIDLYWCQSCNVPVLAKRCSACEKATEKISITPPGDVRPAFPRDIELINQAAEEGFGVPLITDERIVLLNSVPGFDRFDEIIIDGVVAGALRFDVE
;
A
#
# COMPACT_ATOMS: atom_id res chain seq x y z
N MET A 1 3.32 13.38 -19.46
CA MET A 1 2.96 12.02 -19.94
C MET A 1 1.62 11.62 -19.33
N LYS A 2 0.76 10.87 -20.04
CA LYS A 2 -0.47 10.33 -19.43
C LYS A 2 -0.08 9.20 -18.48
N ALA A 3 -0.73 9.13 -17.31
CA ALA A 3 -0.51 8.04 -16.37
C ALA A 3 -0.92 6.70 -17.02
N PRO A 4 -0.11 5.63 -16.90
CA PRO A 4 -0.39 4.34 -17.52
C PRO A 4 -1.44 3.59 -16.71
N TYR A 5 -2.71 3.67 -17.12
CA TYR A 5 -3.76 2.82 -16.57
C TYR A 5 -3.81 1.53 -17.38
N LEU A 6 -3.44 0.40 -16.77
CA LEU A 6 -3.52 -0.93 -17.39
C LEU A 6 -4.91 -1.58 -17.24
N GLY A 7 -5.84 -0.90 -16.58
CA GLY A 7 -7.20 -1.36 -16.33
C GLY A 7 -7.92 -0.48 -15.31
N ARG A 8 -9.09 -0.93 -14.86
CA ARG A 8 -9.78 -0.30 -13.72
C ARG A 8 -9.04 -0.69 -12.43
N ILE A 9 -8.64 0.30 -11.66
CA ILE A 9 -8.06 0.11 -10.34
C ILE A 9 -9.21 0.03 -9.33
N ASP A 10 -9.54 -1.20 -8.93
CA ASP A 10 -10.58 -1.53 -7.95
C ASP A 10 -9.94 -1.97 -6.63
N LEU A 11 -9.32 -1.02 -5.92
CA LEU A 11 -8.85 -1.20 -4.55
C LEU A 11 -9.70 -0.38 -3.59
N TYR A 12 -10.32 -1.07 -2.64
CA TYR A 12 -11.09 -0.48 -1.55
C TYR A 12 -10.58 -1.03 -0.21
N TRP A 13 -10.95 -0.38 0.87
CA TRP A 13 -10.65 -0.82 2.24
C TRP A 13 -11.93 -0.92 3.07
N CYS A 14 -12.06 -2.01 3.82
CA CYS A 14 -13.10 -2.14 4.83
C CYS A 14 -12.55 -1.71 6.19
N GLN A 15 -12.91 -0.50 6.65
CA GLN A 15 -12.47 0.02 7.95
C GLN A 15 -12.94 -0.85 9.13
N SER A 16 -14.07 -1.54 9.01
CA SER A 16 -14.59 -2.37 10.10
C SER A 16 -13.90 -3.72 10.25
N CYS A 17 -13.43 -4.33 9.16
CA CYS A 17 -12.69 -5.59 9.21
C CYS A 17 -11.18 -5.37 9.16
N ASN A 18 -10.77 -4.14 8.86
CA ASN A 18 -9.40 -3.74 8.54
C ASN A 18 -8.74 -4.62 7.46
N VAL A 19 -9.43 -4.81 6.34
CA VAL A 19 -8.95 -5.62 5.22
C VAL A 19 -9.16 -4.94 3.87
N PRO A 20 -8.28 -5.17 2.89
CA PRO A 20 -8.50 -4.74 1.52
C PRO A 20 -9.61 -5.55 0.86
N VAL A 21 -10.37 -4.89 0.00
CA VAL A 21 -11.53 -5.46 -0.70
C VAL A 21 -11.63 -4.90 -2.12
N LEU A 22 -12.26 -5.66 -3.02
CA LEU A 22 -12.42 -5.30 -4.44
C LEU A 22 -13.77 -4.64 -4.75
N ALA A 23 -14.63 -4.44 -3.74
CA ALA A 23 -16.00 -3.99 -3.90
C ALA A 23 -16.33 -2.85 -2.94
N LYS A 24 -17.34 -2.05 -3.30
CA LYS A 24 -17.88 -0.94 -2.49
C LYS A 24 -18.58 -1.36 -1.18
N ARG A 25 -18.75 -2.67 -0.98
CA ARG A 25 -19.35 -3.27 0.21
C ARG A 25 -18.54 -4.50 0.60
N CYS A 26 -18.21 -4.64 1.88
CA CYS A 26 -17.45 -5.77 2.40
C CYS A 26 -18.33 -7.03 2.42
N SER A 27 -17.83 -8.15 1.92
CA SER A 27 -18.55 -9.44 1.94
C SER A 27 -18.59 -10.07 3.33
N ALA A 28 -17.67 -9.73 4.23
CA ALA A 28 -17.58 -10.32 5.56
C ALA A 28 -18.48 -9.62 6.59
N CYS A 29 -18.55 -8.28 6.57
CA CYS A 29 -19.33 -7.51 7.55
C CYS A 29 -20.46 -6.67 6.93
N GLU A 30 -20.65 -6.73 5.62
CA GLU A 30 -21.69 -6.03 4.85
C GLU A 30 -21.65 -4.50 4.92
N LYS A 31 -20.66 -3.89 5.59
CA LYS A 31 -20.50 -2.43 5.67
C LYS A 31 -19.94 -1.85 4.37
N ALA A 32 -20.15 -0.54 4.19
CA ALA A 32 -19.55 0.23 3.10
C ALA A 32 -18.02 0.24 3.22
N THR A 33 -17.34 0.34 2.08
CA THR A 33 -15.88 0.36 1.98
C THR A 33 -15.42 1.65 1.34
N GLU A 34 -14.19 2.03 1.62
CA GLU A 34 -13.60 3.28 1.15
C GLU A 34 -12.68 3.01 -0.02
N LYS A 35 -12.78 3.81 -1.09
CA LYS A 35 -11.88 3.66 -2.23
C LYS A 35 -10.51 4.21 -1.87
N ILE A 36 -9.45 3.44 -2.10
CA ILE A 36 -8.09 3.90 -1.88
C ILE A 36 -7.59 4.55 -3.19
N SER A 37 -7.13 5.79 -3.08
CA SER A 37 -6.47 6.48 -4.20
C SER A 37 -5.00 6.09 -4.22
N ILE A 38 -4.58 5.35 -5.24
CA ILE A 38 -3.20 4.89 -5.43
C ILE A 38 -2.68 5.36 -6.79
N THR A 39 -1.36 5.41 -6.92
CA THR A 39 -0.72 5.80 -8.18
C THR A 39 -0.82 4.66 -9.22
N PRO A 40 -1.19 4.92 -10.49
CA PRO A 40 -1.22 3.90 -11.53
C PRO A 40 0.17 3.29 -11.79
N PRO A 41 0.28 2.01 -12.18
CA PRO A 41 -0.76 1.20 -12.82
C PRO A 41 -1.75 0.49 -11.88
N GLY A 42 -1.53 0.55 -10.55
CA GLY A 42 -2.36 -0.16 -9.57
C GLY A 42 -2.01 -1.64 -9.42
N ASP A 43 -0.73 -1.98 -9.54
CA ASP A 43 -0.20 -3.33 -9.31
C ASP A 43 0.03 -3.52 -7.80
N VAL A 44 -1.05 -3.86 -7.11
CA VAL A 44 -1.11 -3.93 -5.65
C VAL A 44 -0.88 -5.35 -5.18
N ARG A 45 0.04 -5.52 -4.22
CA ARG A 45 0.41 -6.82 -3.64
C ARG A 45 0.57 -6.74 -2.12
N PRO A 46 0.38 -7.85 -1.37
CA PRO A 46 0.75 -7.90 0.03
C PRO A 46 2.25 -7.68 0.23
N ALA A 47 2.62 -6.98 1.29
CA ALA A 47 3.99 -6.93 1.76
C ALA A 47 4.34 -8.25 2.46
N PHE A 48 5.49 -8.83 2.11
CA PHE A 48 6.02 -10.02 2.78
C PHE A 48 6.93 -9.61 3.95
N PRO A 49 7.32 -10.55 4.84
CA PRO A 49 8.11 -10.22 6.02
C PRO A 49 9.36 -9.38 5.71
N ARG A 50 10.09 -9.71 4.64
CA ARG A 50 11.27 -8.94 4.23
C ARG A 50 10.94 -7.52 3.74
N ASP A 51 9.77 -7.32 3.14
CA ASP A 51 9.31 -5.98 2.75
C ASP A 51 9.04 -5.14 4.01
N ILE A 52 8.38 -5.71 5.02
CA ILE A 52 8.09 -5.02 6.30
C ILE A 52 9.40 -4.63 7.01
N GLU A 53 10.37 -5.53 7.04
CA GLU A 53 11.70 -5.26 7.60
C GLU A 53 12.37 -4.07 6.91
N LEU A 54 12.38 -4.04 5.57
CA LEU A 54 12.99 -2.94 4.80
C LEU A 54 12.27 -1.62 5.03
N ILE A 55 10.94 -1.62 5.10
CA ILE A 55 10.15 -0.43 5.39
C ILE A 55 10.49 0.12 6.78
N ASN A 56 10.57 -0.75 7.78
CA ASN A 56 10.92 -0.33 9.13
C ASN A 56 12.36 0.16 9.25
N GLN A 57 13.31 -0.49 8.58
CA GLN A 57 14.71 -0.03 8.52
C GLN A 57 14.78 1.38 7.92
N ALA A 58 14.13 1.60 6.76
CA ALA A 58 14.09 2.93 6.14
C ALA A 58 13.40 3.98 7.01
N ALA A 59 12.33 3.60 7.73
CA ALA A 59 11.64 4.50 8.65
C ALA A 59 12.49 4.83 9.88
N GLU A 60 13.21 3.86 10.44
CA GLU A 60 14.14 4.08 11.54
C GLU A 60 15.31 4.97 11.13
N GLU A 61 15.88 4.77 9.95
CA GLU A 61 16.96 5.61 9.42
C GLU A 61 16.49 7.04 9.12
N GLY A 62 15.32 7.20 8.51
CA GLY A 62 14.79 8.50 8.09
C GLY A 62 14.11 9.30 9.20
N PHE A 63 13.45 8.63 10.15
CA PHE A 63 12.58 9.25 11.15
C PHE A 63 12.87 8.83 12.59
N GLY A 64 13.81 7.89 12.81
CA GLY A 64 14.20 7.41 14.14
C GLY A 64 13.22 6.43 14.78
N VAL A 65 12.17 6.00 14.07
CA VAL A 65 11.15 5.06 14.57
C VAL A 65 10.64 4.12 13.47
N PRO A 66 10.33 2.85 13.79
CA PRO A 66 9.71 1.94 12.83
C PRO A 66 8.27 2.35 12.51
N LEU A 67 7.83 2.10 11.28
CA LEU A 67 6.49 2.46 10.81
C LEU A 67 5.43 1.40 11.17
N ILE A 68 5.80 0.12 11.10
CA ILE A 68 4.93 -1.04 11.23
C ILE A 68 5.37 -1.85 12.46
N THR A 69 4.71 -1.62 13.59
CA THR A 69 5.12 -2.14 14.89
C THR A 69 4.28 -3.31 15.42
N ASP A 70 3.17 -3.63 14.75
CA ASP A 70 2.29 -4.73 15.08
C ASP A 70 1.90 -5.52 13.82
N GLU A 71 1.19 -6.63 14.04
CA GLU A 71 0.67 -7.46 12.97
C GLU A 71 -0.51 -6.77 12.28
N ARG A 72 -0.26 -6.26 11.07
CA ARG A 72 -1.26 -5.58 10.24
C ARG A 72 -1.12 -5.95 8.78
N ILE A 73 -2.22 -5.82 8.03
CA ILE A 73 -2.18 -5.98 6.58
C ILE A 73 -1.52 -4.75 5.97
N VAL A 74 -0.41 -4.97 5.28
CA VAL A 74 0.30 -3.94 4.53
C VAL A 74 0.27 -4.32 3.06
N LEU A 75 -0.11 -3.37 2.22
CA LEU A 75 -0.04 -3.53 0.77
C LEU A 75 1.04 -2.63 0.19
N LEU A 76 1.64 -3.08 -0.89
CA LEU A 76 2.56 -2.33 -1.72
C LEU A 76 1.92 -2.12 -3.08
N ASN A 77 1.98 -0.90 -3.59
CA ASN A 77 1.58 -0.58 -4.95
C ASN A 77 2.81 -0.11 -5.73
N SER A 78 3.15 -0.83 -6.81
CA SER A 78 4.23 -0.40 -7.68
C SER A 78 3.86 0.91 -8.37
N VAL A 79 4.75 1.89 -8.30
CA VAL A 79 4.58 3.20 -8.93
C VAL A 79 5.67 3.45 -9.98
N PRO A 80 5.44 4.37 -10.94
CA PRO A 80 6.44 4.67 -11.96
C PRO A 80 7.72 5.23 -11.34
N GLY A 81 8.85 4.59 -11.62
CA GLY A 81 10.18 4.96 -11.14
C GLY A 81 11.27 4.39 -12.05
N PHE A 82 12.50 4.91 -11.93
CA PHE A 82 13.65 4.35 -12.64
C PHE A 82 14.06 2.99 -12.07
N ASP A 83 14.03 2.88 -10.75
CA ASP A 83 14.24 1.65 -10.00
C ASP A 83 12.98 1.29 -9.20
N ARG A 84 13.07 0.30 -8.31
CA ARG A 84 11.99 -0.14 -7.44
C ARG A 84 11.44 1.03 -6.63
N PHE A 85 10.17 1.33 -6.85
CA PHE A 85 9.45 2.35 -6.12
C PHE A 85 8.04 1.83 -5.80
N ASP A 86 7.76 1.68 -4.51
CA ASP A 86 6.51 1.12 -4.01
C ASP A 86 5.82 2.14 -3.08
N GLU A 87 4.55 2.46 -3.31
CA GLU A 87 3.68 3.08 -2.31
C GLU A 87 3.33 2.06 -1.22
N ILE A 88 3.39 2.47 0.05
CA ILE A 88 3.05 1.65 1.21
C ILE A 88 1.63 2.02 1.65
N ILE A 89 0.74 1.04 1.71
CA ILE A 89 -0.67 1.22 2.08
C ILE A 89 -0.95 0.45 3.37
N ILE A 90 -1.47 1.14 4.37
CA ILE A 90 -1.80 0.62 5.70
C ILE A 90 -3.16 1.18 6.09
N ASP A 91 -4.05 0.35 6.65
CA ASP A 91 -5.37 0.77 7.18
C ASP A 91 -6.21 1.62 6.18
N GLY A 92 -6.06 1.32 4.89
CA GLY A 92 -6.79 2.01 3.83
C GLY A 92 -6.19 3.33 3.36
N VAL A 93 -5.00 3.72 3.86
CA VAL A 93 -4.31 4.96 3.49
C VAL A 93 -2.93 4.69 2.92
N VAL A 94 -2.50 5.52 1.96
CA VAL A 94 -1.09 5.54 1.50
C VAL A 94 -0.26 6.20 2.61
N ALA A 95 0.46 5.40 3.38
CA ALA A 95 1.24 5.83 4.55
C ALA A 95 2.60 6.41 4.17
N GLY A 96 3.14 6.03 3.02
CA GLY A 96 4.43 6.49 2.52
C GLY A 96 4.80 5.80 1.22
N ALA A 97 6.06 5.95 0.82
CA ALA A 97 6.59 5.21 -0.32
C ALA A 97 8.06 4.82 -0.05
N LEU A 98 8.42 3.62 -0.48
CA LEU A 98 9.77 3.07 -0.38
C LEU A 98 10.40 3.10 -1.77
N ARG A 99 11.47 3.87 -1.91
CA ARG A 99 12.24 3.99 -3.15
C ARG A 99 13.62 3.36 -2.93
N PHE A 100 14.03 2.50 -3.86
CA PHE A 100 15.43 2.08 -3.92
C PHE A 100 16.27 3.24 -4.43
N ASP A 101 17.29 3.62 -3.66
CA ASP A 101 18.26 4.65 -4.03
C ASP A 101 19.60 4.01 -4.33
N VAL A 102 20.22 4.42 -5.45
CA VAL A 102 21.47 3.85 -5.96
C VAL A 102 22.67 4.73 -5.59
N GLU A 103 22.42 5.96 -5.12
CA GLU A 103 23.43 6.93 -4.71
C GLU A 103 24.01 6.65 -3.31
#